data_AF-A0A0D8BDQ7-F1
#
_entry.id   AF-A0A0D8BDQ7-F1
#
_cell.length_a   1.000
_cell.length_b   1.000
_cell.length_c   1.000
_cell.angle_alpha   90.00
_cell.angle_beta   90.00
_cell.angle_gamma   90.00
#
_symmetry.space_group_name_H-M   'P 1'
#
loop_
_entity.id
_entity.type
_entity.pdbx_description
1 polymer ?
#
loop_
_entity_poly.entity_id
_entity_poly.type
_entity_poly.pdbx_seq_one_letter_code
_entity_poly.pdbx_strand_id
1 'polypeptide(L)'
;MQPDIADPTQPAFLATYLAGLPQPDHDHAGPARSVREDDFDGHHVVITTTYEITVDGQPLNVHIGLSNDGSAHCHGLPAYQLPSLVDLVRVLIRTFPDEFSPHPTPGDGHDGDGHDGQHSHDHGDGDGRIHGDETSGGR
;
A
#
# COMPACT_ATOMS: atom_id res chain seq x y z
N MET A 1 14.80 -43.70 12.42
CA MET A 1 14.44 -43.09 13.70
C MET A 1 13.31 -42.13 13.43
N GLN A 2 12.11 -42.46 13.88
CA GLN A 2 10.90 -41.66 13.66
C GLN A 2 10.83 -40.63 14.79
N PRO A 3 10.68 -39.32 14.51
CA PRO A 3 10.58 -38.32 15.57
C PRO A 3 9.32 -38.63 16.39
N ASP A 4 9.49 -38.79 17.69
CA ASP A 4 8.39 -39.01 18.63
C ASP A 4 7.65 -37.68 18.80
N ILE A 5 6.51 -37.56 18.13
CA ILE A 5 5.70 -36.33 18.01
C ILE A 5 4.86 -36.10 19.30
N ALA A 6 5.08 -36.89 20.35
CA ALA A 6 4.25 -36.91 21.55
C ALA A 6 4.76 -36.02 22.70
N ASP A 7 5.98 -35.48 22.63
CA ASP A 7 6.51 -34.62 23.69
C ASP A 7 6.26 -33.13 23.38
N PRO A 8 5.33 -32.46 24.10
CA PRO A 8 4.97 -31.07 23.86
C PRO A 8 6.09 -30.07 24.24
N THR A 9 7.15 -30.53 24.91
CA THR A 9 8.29 -29.69 25.28
C THR A 9 9.36 -29.60 24.20
N GLN A 10 9.25 -30.41 23.14
CA GLN A 10 10.19 -30.37 22.01
C GLN A 10 9.90 -29.18 21.10
N PRO A 11 10.94 -28.44 20.64
CA PRO A 11 10.76 -27.31 19.72
C PRO A 11 10.10 -27.72 18.39
N ALA A 12 10.31 -28.96 17.94
CA ALA A 12 9.68 -29.50 16.73
C ALA A 12 8.16 -29.66 16.85
N PHE A 13 7.68 -30.01 18.06
CA PHE A 13 6.24 -30.07 18.33
C PHE A 13 5.62 -28.67 18.21
N LEU A 14 6.22 -27.67 18.84
CA LEU A 14 5.76 -26.28 18.76
C LEU A 14 5.75 -25.77 17.31
N ALA A 15 6.81 -26.03 16.54
CA ALA A 15 6.88 -25.63 15.14
C ALA A 15 5.76 -26.26 14.29
N THR A 16 5.49 -27.55 14.48
CA THR A 16 4.43 -28.27 13.76
C THR A 16 3.05 -27.80 14.19
N TYR A 17 2.84 -27.57 15.49
CA TYR A 17 1.61 -27.04 16.03
C TYR A 17 1.30 -25.65 15.46
N LEU A 18 2.27 -24.73 15.50
CA LEU A 18 2.12 -23.36 14.97
C LEU A 18 1.85 -23.37 13.45
N ALA A 19 2.52 -24.24 12.69
CA ALA A 19 2.30 -24.38 11.25
C ALA A 19 0.90 -24.94 10.91
N GLY A 20 0.28 -25.67 11.84
CA GLY A 20 -1.07 -26.23 11.69
C GLY A 20 -2.20 -25.29 12.13
N LEU A 21 -1.87 -24.14 12.72
CA LEU A 21 -2.89 -23.16 13.12
C LEU A 21 -3.39 -22.39 11.89
N PRO A 22 -4.70 -22.05 11.83
CA PRO A 22 -5.19 -21.08 10.87
C PRO A 22 -4.42 -19.77 11.03
N GLN A 23 -3.81 -19.29 9.94
CA GLN A 23 -3.25 -17.93 9.94
C GLN A 23 -4.40 -16.94 9.82
N PRO A 24 -4.54 -15.97 10.75
CA PRO A 24 -5.53 -14.93 10.61
C PRO A 24 -5.22 -14.10 9.37
N ASP A 25 -6.25 -13.75 8.59
CA ASP A 25 -6.12 -12.75 7.54
C ASP A 25 -5.72 -11.41 8.18
N HIS A 26 -4.53 -10.92 7.80
CA HIS A 26 -4.05 -9.61 8.21
C HIS A 26 -4.56 -8.57 7.21
N ASP A 27 -5.83 -8.20 7.34
CA ASP A 27 -6.38 -7.08 6.58
C ASP A 27 -5.78 -5.78 7.13
N HIS A 28 -4.75 -5.26 6.46
CA HIS A 28 -4.20 -3.93 6.68
C HIS A 28 -4.93 -2.86 5.85
N ALA A 29 -6.10 -3.19 5.29
CA ALA A 29 -6.82 -2.32 4.38
C ALA A 29 -7.46 -1.13 5.13
N GLY A 30 -6.90 0.07 4.92
CA GLY A 30 -7.50 1.33 5.35
C GLY A 30 -6.60 2.17 6.27
N PRO A 31 -6.98 3.44 6.51
CA PRO A 31 -6.20 4.34 7.35
C PRO A 31 -6.11 3.80 8.79
N ALA A 32 -4.95 3.96 9.41
CA ALA A 32 -4.71 3.46 10.76
C ALA A 32 -5.65 4.15 11.75
N ARG A 33 -6.43 3.37 12.50
CA ARG A 33 -7.42 3.88 13.45
C ARG A 33 -7.06 3.44 14.88
N SER A 34 -7.11 4.38 15.81
CA SER A 34 -6.97 4.13 17.24
C SER A 34 -8.20 4.61 18.00
N VAL A 35 -8.63 3.87 19.02
CA VAL A 35 -9.67 4.25 19.97
C VAL A 35 -9.08 4.22 21.37
N ARG A 36 -9.34 5.26 22.15
CA ARG A 36 -8.92 5.41 23.55
C ARG A 36 -10.11 5.80 24.38
N GLU A 37 -10.24 5.20 25.54
CA GLU A 37 -11.39 5.40 26.42
C GLU A 37 -10.90 5.71 27.83
N ASP A 38 -11.63 6.56 28.53
CA ASP A 38 -11.39 6.90 29.94
C ASP A 38 -12.69 7.30 30.62
N ASP A 39 -12.78 7.14 31.93
CA ASP A 39 -13.92 7.59 32.73
C ASP A 39 -13.43 8.62 33.76
N PHE A 40 -13.87 9.87 33.64
CA PHE A 40 -13.42 10.96 34.51
C PHE A 40 -14.60 11.80 35.00
N ASP A 41 -14.71 11.97 36.31
CA ASP A 41 -15.75 12.77 36.99
C ASP A 41 -17.19 12.42 36.55
N GLY A 42 -17.46 11.12 36.35
CA GLY A 42 -18.77 10.64 35.90
C GLY A 42 -19.03 10.76 34.40
N HIS A 43 -18.02 11.14 33.61
CA HIS A 43 -18.09 11.20 32.16
C HIS A 43 -17.27 10.09 31.50
N HIS A 44 -17.89 9.37 30.57
CA HIS A 44 -17.20 8.43 29.68
C HIS A 44 -16.63 9.19 28.46
N VAL A 45 -15.32 9.20 28.34
CA VAL A 45 -14.56 9.88 27.29
C VAL A 45 -14.13 8.84 26.27
N VAL A 46 -14.47 9.07 25.00
CA VAL A 46 -14.02 8.24 23.88
C VAL A 46 -13.29 9.12 22.87
N ILE A 47 -12.03 8.79 22.60
CA ILE A 47 -11.19 9.46 21.60
C ILE A 47 -10.93 8.48 20.47
N THR A 48 -11.55 8.72 19.32
CA THR A 48 -11.23 8.01 18.07
C THR A 48 -10.32 8.89 17.21
N THR A 49 -9.16 8.37 16.82
CA THR A 49 -8.26 9.04 15.89
C THR A 49 -8.05 8.18 14.65
N THR A 50 -8.15 8.79 13.48
CA THR A 50 -7.77 8.20 12.20
C THR A 50 -6.50 8.89 11.72
N TYR A 51 -5.48 8.10 11.39
CA TYR A 51 -4.19 8.57 10.90
C TYR A 51 -4.07 8.25 9.42
N GLU A 52 -3.65 9.26 8.66
CA GLU A 52 -3.06 9.07 7.35
C GLU A 52 -1.55 9.16 7.52
N ILE A 53 -0.85 8.08 7.18
CA ILE A 53 0.60 8.00 7.32
C ILE A 53 1.14 7.59 5.97
N THR A 54 2.08 8.39 5.47
CA THR A 54 2.79 8.10 4.23
C THR A 54 4.29 8.08 4.50
N VAL A 55 5.00 7.11 3.93
CA VAL A 55 6.45 7.08 3.87
C VAL A 55 6.83 7.17 2.40
N ASP A 56 7.62 8.18 2.02
CA ASP A 56 8.01 8.45 0.63
C ASP A 56 6.81 8.55 -0.34
N GLY A 57 5.70 9.12 0.15
CA GLY A 57 4.45 9.27 -0.59
C GLY A 57 3.62 7.99 -0.71
N GLN A 58 4.10 6.85 -0.22
CA GLN A 58 3.35 5.60 -0.17
C GLN A 58 2.60 5.45 1.15
N PRO A 59 1.31 5.03 1.14
CA PRO A 59 0.55 4.84 2.36
C PRO A 59 1.13 3.72 3.20
N LEU A 60 1.35 4.00 4.48
CA LEU A 60 1.76 3.01 5.46
C LEU A 60 0.52 2.34 6.06
N ASN A 61 0.22 1.15 5.55
CA ASN A 61 -0.90 0.33 5.99
C ASN A 61 -0.50 -0.54 7.19
N VAL A 62 -0.48 0.04 8.39
CA VAL A 62 -0.18 -0.68 9.63
C VAL A 62 -1.19 -0.35 10.72
N HIS A 63 -1.58 -1.35 11.50
CA HIS A 63 -2.43 -1.15 12.66
C HIS A 63 -1.64 -0.50 13.79
N ILE A 64 -2.03 0.70 14.18
CA ILE A 64 -1.39 1.48 15.23
C ILE A 64 -2.40 1.72 16.34
N GLY A 65 -2.02 1.32 17.55
CA GLY A 65 -2.72 1.71 18.77
C GLY A 65 -1.96 2.82 19.49
N LEU A 66 -2.72 3.72 20.11
CA LEU A 66 -2.22 4.64 21.11
C LEU A 66 -2.78 4.30 22.48
N SER A 67 -1.94 4.41 23.50
CA SER A 67 -2.34 4.39 24.90
C SER A 67 -2.88 5.76 25.35
N ASN A 68 -3.56 5.82 26.50
CA ASN A 68 -4.09 7.08 27.05
C ASN A 68 -3.00 8.12 27.34
N ASP A 69 -1.77 7.67 27.66
CA ASP A 69 -0.59 8.52 27.83
C ASP A 69 0.02 9.02 26.49
N GLY A 70 -0.55 8.62 25.36
CA GLY A 70 -0.11 9.00 24.01
C GLY A 70 1.00 8.13 23.42
N SER A 71 1.46 7.09 24.13
CA SER A 71 2.46 6.17 23.58
C SER A 71 1.88 5.26 22.49
N ALA A 72 2.65 5.06 21.43
CA ALA A 72 2.30 4.30 20.23
C ALA A 72 2.88 2.88 20.25
N HIS A 73 2.09 1.95 19.74
CA HIS A 73 2.47 0.54 19.56
C HIS A 73 1.85 -0.01 18.26
N CYS A 74 2.46 -1.04 17.70
CA CYS A 74 1.89 -1.79 16.57
C CYS A 74 2.18 -3.28 16.70
N HIS A 75 1.37 -4.11 16.05
CA HIS A 75 1.52 -5.57 16.12
C HIS A 75 2.85 -6.07 15.51
N GLY A 76 3.38 -5.37 14.49
CA GLY A 76 4.67 -5.72 13.88
C GLY A 76 5.87 -5.49 14.80
N LEU A 77 5.72 -4.71 15.87
CA LEU A 77 6.76 -4.42 16.86
C LEU A 77 6.22 -4.59 18.29
N PRO A 78 5.83 -5.80 18.71
CA PRO A 78 5.07 -6.01 19.96
C PRO A 78 5.88 -5.71 21.23
N ALA A 79 7.22 -5.72 21.12
CA ALA A 79 8.12 -5.37 22.21
C ALA A 79 8.39 -3.86 22.34
N TYR A 80 7.83 -3.03 21.45
CA TYR A 80 8.06 -1.59 21.41
C TYR A 80 6.80 -0.81 21.77
N GLN A 81 6.97 0.14 22.71
CA GLN A 81 6.00 1.17 23.02
C GLN A 81 6.75 2.50 23.09
N LEU A 82 6.42 3.42 22.19
CA LEU A 82 7.20 4.63 21.95
C LEU A 82 6.37 5.87 22.20
N PRO A 83 6.93 6.97 22.73
CA PRO A 83 6.17 8.18 23.05
C PRO A 83 5.68 8.94 21.80
N SER A 84 6.09 8.51 20.60
CA SER A 84 5.79 9.20 19.34
C SER A 84 5.52 8.22 18.22
N LEU A 85 4.47 8.51 17.45
CA LEU A 85 4.13 7.80 16.23
C LEU A 85 5.25 7.89 15.17
N VAL A 86 5.95 9.02 15.11
CA VAL A 86 7.08 9.22 14.20
C VAL A 86 8.25 8.31 14.58
N ASP A 87 8.50 8.14 15.89
CA ASP A 87 9.55 7.23 16.34
C ASP A 87 9.19 5.76 16.07
N LEU A 88 7.91 5.39 16.18
CA LEU A 88 7.43 4.08 15.75
C LEU A 88 7.68 3.83 14.26
N VAL A 89 7.36 4.79 13.40
CA VAL A 89 7.64 4.70 11.95
C VAL A 89 9.14 4.55 11.68
N ARG A 90 10.00 5.30 12.39
CA ARG A 90 11.47 5.16 12.26
C ARG A 90 11.95 3.76 12.64
N VAL A 91 11.40 3.17 13.68
CA VAL A 91 11.75 1.79 14.08
C VAL A 91 11.23 0.81 13.03
N LEU A 92 10.01 0.97 12.51
CA LEU A 92 9.48 0.13 11.43
C LEU A 92 10.40 0.12 10.21
N ILE A 93 10.83 1.31 9.73
CA ILE A 93 11.75 1.44 8.59
C ILE A 93 13.08 0.71 8.86
N ARG A 94 13.61 0.83 10.08
CA ARG A 94 14.87 0.18 10.46
C ARG A 94 14.75 -1.33 10.59
N THR A 95 13.62 -1.81 11.11
CA THR A 95 13.40 -3.24 11.38
C THR A 95 13.01 -4.00 10.12
N PHE A 96 12.25 -3.37 9.21
CA PHE A 96 11.72 -4.00 7.99
C PHE A 96 12.10 -3.21 6.73
N PRO A 97 13.39 -2.95 6.46
CA PRO A 97 13.81 -2.05 5.37
C PRO A 97 13.34 -2.49 3.99
N ASP A 98 13.15 -3.80 3.77
CA ASP A 98 12.69 -4.35 2.50
C ASP A 98 11.24 -3.94 2.18
N GLU A 99 10.38 -3.80 3.19
CA GLU A 99 8.97 -3.36 3.06
C GLU A 99 8.85 -1.88 2.66
N PHE A 100 9.92 -1.10 2.86
CA PHE A 100 10.00 0.31 2.50
C PHE A 100 10.89 0.55 1.27
N SER A 101 11.47 -0.50 0.71
CA SER A 101 12.28 -0.37 -0.48
C SER A 101 11.37 -0.10 -1.68
N PRO A 102 11.74 0.82 -2.59
CA PRO A 102 10.94 1.08 -3.77
C PRO A 102 10.88 -0.21 -4.61
N HIS A 103 9.72 -0.84 -4.66
CA HIS A 103 9.48 -1.89 -5.65
C HIS A 103 9.52 -1.24 -7.03
N PRO A 104 10.25 -1.82 -8.01
CA PRO A 104 10.16 -1.36 -9.38
C PRO A 104 8.70 -1.49 -9.81
N THR A 105 8.05 -0.36 -10.07
CA THR A 105 6.71 -0.34 -10.65
C THR A 105 6.78 -1.02 -12.02
N PRO A 106 6.00 -2.09 -12.28
CA PRO A 106 5.84 -2.60 -13.63
C PRO A 106 4.98 -1.59 -14.39
N GLY A 107 5.58 -0.55 -14.98
CA GLY A 107 4.78 0.53 -15.56
C GLY A 107 5.46 1.56 -16.46
N ASP A 108 6.78 1.75 -16.42
CA ASP A 108 7.44 2.77 -17.25
C ASP A 108 8.54 2.16 -18.12
N GLY A 109 8.11 1.31 -19.06
CA GLY A 109 8.99 0.63 -20.01
C GLY A 109 8.32 0.44 -21.36
N HIS A 110 8.22 1.51 -22.14
CA HIS A 110 8.40 1.42 -23.59
C HIS A 110 8.99 2.73 -24.14
N ASP A 111 10.32 2.69 -24.21
CA ASP A 111 11.10 3.42 -25.19
C ASP A 111 10.52 3.18 -26.59
N GLY A 112 9.87 4.20 -27.15
CA GLY A 112 9.53 4.28 -28.57
C GLY A 112 10.60 5.09 -29.30
N ASP A 113 11.80 4.51 -29.38
CA ASP A 113 12.91 5.00 -30.19
C ASP A 113 12.52 5.02 -31.68
N GLY A 114 13.15 5.93 -32.42
CA GLY A 114 12.75 6.33 -33.77
C GLY A 114 12.87 5.22 -34.82
N HIS A 115 11.89 5.20 -35.72
CA HIS A 115 12.07 4.62 -37.04
C HIS A 115 11.89 5.68 -38.12
N ASP A 116 13.04 6.23 -38.51
CA ASP A 116 13.26 6.87 -39.80
C ASP A 116 12.88 5.90 -40.92
N GLY A 117 11.69 6.11 -41.50
CA GLY A 117 11.18 5.36 -42.63
C GLY A 117 10.82 6.30 -43.77
N GLN A 118 11.81 6.62 -44.60
CA GLN A 118 11.64 7.30 -45.88
C GLN A 118 10.63 6.54 -46.75
N HIS A 119 9.50 7.17 -47.12
CA HIS A 119 8.72 6.73 -48.27
C HIS A 119 8.40 7.92 -49.17
N SER A 120 8.94 7.80 -50.38
CA SER A 120 8.96 8.77 -51.47
C SER A 120 7.57 9.20 -51.93
N HIS A 121 7.55 10.42 -52.45
CA HIS A 121 6.52 11.03 -53.29
C HIS A 121 6.16 10.15 -54.48
N ASP A 122 4.86 9.99 -54.72
CA ASP A 122 4.31 9.65 -56.03
C ASP A 122 3.36 10.77 -56.46
N HIS A 123 3.66 11.37 -57.62
CA HIS A 123 2.87 12.41 -58.27
C HIS A 123 1.98 11.77 -59.33
N GLY A 124 0.69 11.64 -59.03
CA GLY A 124 -0.35 11.26 -59.98
C GLY A 124 -1.15 12.46 -60.44
N ASP A 125 -0.74 13.03 -61.57
CA ASP A 125 -1.40 14.05 -62.39
C ASP A 125 -2.80 13.56 -62.85
N GLY A 126 -3.82 14.41 -62.74
CA GLY A 126 -5.22 14.01 -62.96
C GLY A 126 -6.21 15.18 -63.01
N ASP A 127 -6.02 16.02 -64.03
CA ASP A 127 -6.86 17.09 -64.55
C ASP A 127 -8.40 16.84 -64.48
N GLY A 128 -9.19 17.86 -64.11
CA GLY A 128 -10.55 18.03 -64.65
C GLY A 128 -11.70 18.47 -63.72
N ARG A 129 -12.16 19.70 -63.96
CA ARG A 129 -13.55 20.25 -63.85
C ARG A 129 -14.11 20.78 -62.52
N ILE A 130 -13.94 22.08 -62.31
CA ILE A 130 -14.94 23.18 -62.49
C ILE A 130 -16.45 22.90 -62.18
N HIS A 131 -16.96 23.77 -61.28
CA HIS A 131 -18.32 24.35 -61.10
C HIS A 131 -19.44 23.62 -60.34
N GLY A 132 -20.02 24.36 -59.39
CA GLY A 132 -21.34 24.12 -58.81
C GLY A 132 -21.61 24.98 -57.57
N ASP A 133 -21.82 26.29 -57.76
CA ASP A 133 -22.56 27.16 -56.83
C ASP A 133 -24.00 26.63 -56.68
N GLU A 134 -24.52 26.55 -55.46
CA GLU A 134 -25.95 26.76 -55.20
C GLU A 134 -26.25 26.98 -53.70
N THR A 135 -27.15 27.93 -53.50
CA THR A 135 -27.55 28.64 -52.28
C THR A 135 -28.67 27.98 -51.46
N SER A 136 -28.92 28.53 -50.26
CA SER A 136 -30.20 28.50 -49.50
C SER A 136 -30.48 27.23 -48.67
N GLY A 137 -31.07 27.21 -47.46
CA GLY A 137 -31.67 28.17 -46.53
C GLY A 137 -32.19 27.32 -45.34
N GLY A 138 -32.08 27.76 -44.09
CA GLY A 138 -33.22 28.32 -43.35
C GLY A 138 -34.30 27.31 -42.92
N ARG A 139 -34.23 26.82 -41.67
CA ARG A 139 -35.31 26.83 -40.65
C ARG A 139 -34.87 26.14 -39.37
#